data_AF-F5L4L3-F1
#
_entry.id   AF-F5L4L3-F1
#
_cell.length_a   1.000
_cell.length_b   1.000
_cell.length_c   1.000
_cell.angle_alpha   90.00
_cell.angle_beta   90.00
_cell.angle_gamma   90.00
#
_symmetry.space_group_name_H-M   'P 1'
#
loop_
_entity.id
_entity.type
_entity.pdbx_description
1 polymer ?
#
loop_
_entity_poly.entity_id
_entity_poly.type
_entity_poly.pdbx_seq_one_letter_code
_entity_poly.pdbx_strand_id
1 'polypeptide(L)'
;MPSEILLIPLSLLLHLITLFALIVVYQRCSVLGHSKGEPRSTLEHLENFVKKIEQENETYYRNVLAHMEDLEAKWENKLNNFLNKMNENTPPSSHTSHADDERHDLDLFAKHSSQANGAGDEAFARALHLHRQGYSPEQIAKQLGIGIGETELLISLFNKKDK
;
A
#
# COMPACT_ATOMS: atom_id res chain seq x y z
N MET A 1 44.32 -79.88 0.47
CA MET A 1 42.91 -79.93 0.04
C MET A 1 41.85 -79.70 1.12
N PRO A 2 42.09 -79.77 2.46
CA PRO A 2 41.05 -79.41 3.44
C PRO A 2 40.96 -77.89 3.74
N SER A 3 42.03 -77.12 3.48
CA SER A 3 42.08 -75.68 3.74
C SER A 3 41.17 -74.85 2.81
N GLU A 4 41.04 -75.25 1.55
CA GLU A 4 40.18 -74.58 0.56
C GLU A 4 38.69 -74.73 0.87
N ILE A 5 38.31 -75.88 1.46
CA ILE A 5 36.93 -76.14 1.88
C ILE A 5 36.56 -75.28 3.09
N LEU A 6 37.51 -74.86 3.93
CA LEU A 6 37.29 -73.95 5.06
C LEU A 6 37.19 -72.47 4.65
N LEU A 7 37.78 -72.09 3.50
CA LEU A 7 37.71 -70.72 2.97
C LEU A 7 36.31 -70.35 2.46
N ILE A 8 35.56 -71.32 1.92
CA ILE A 8 34.19 -71.14 1.41
C ILE A 8 33.20 -70.71 2.51
N PRO A 9 33.06 -71.42 3.65
CA PRO A 9 32.15 -71.02 4.71
C PRO A 9 32.61 -69.74 5.42
N LEU A 10 33.92 -69.49 5.50
CA LEU A 10 34.45 -68.24 6.05
C LEU A 10 34.06 -67.03 5.18
N SER A 11 34.18 -67.17 3.85
CA SER A 11 33.75 -66.16 2.89
C SER A 11 32.24 -65.90 2.97
N LEU A 12 31.45 -66.97 3.10
CA LEU A 12 29.99 -66.87 3.24
C LEU A 12 29.59 -66.20 4.56
N LEU A 13 30.26 -66.54 5.66
CA LEU A 13 30.04 -65.92 6.97
C LEU A 13 30.36 -64.42 6.93
N LEU A 14 31.47 -64.05 6.28
CA LEU A 14 31.87 -62.65 6.14
C LEU A 14 30.83 -61.84 5.35
N HIS A 15 30.31 -62.40 4.25
CA HIS A 15 29.21 -61.77 3.51
C HIS A 15 27.96 -61.62 4.37
N LEU A 16 27.61 -62.63 5.18
CA LEU A 16 26.45 -62.57 6.07
C LEU A 16 26.59 -61.45 7.11
N ILE A 17 27.79 -61.29 7.69
CA ILE A 17 28.10 -60.22 8.64
C ILE A 17 27.99 -58.84 7.96
N THR A 18 28.53 -58.69 6.74
CA THR A 18 28.42 -57.41 6.01
C THR A 18 26.98 -57.06 5.65
N LEU A 19 26.17 -58.05 5.25
CA LEU A 19 24.76 -57.86 4.95
C LEU A 19 23.98 -57.50 6.22
N PHE A 20 24.28 -58.16 7.35
CA PHE A 20 23.69 -57.82 8.64
C PHE A 20 24.05 -56.39 9.08
N ALA A 21 25.32 -56.01 8.95
CA ALA A 21 25.77 -54.64 9.24
C ALA A 21 25.05 -53.62 8.35
N LEU A 22 24.88 -53.93 7.05
CA LEU A 22 24.15 -53.08 6.11
C LEU A 22 22.66 -52.95 6.48
N ILE A 23 22.00 -54.02 6.94
CA ILE A 23 20.63 -53.97 7.44
C ILE A 23 20.54 -53.12 8.71
N VAL A 24 21.46 -53.28 9.66
CA VAL A 24 21.48 -52.49 10.90
C VAL A 24 21.69 -51.01 10.59
N VAL A 25 22.61 -50.70 9.67
CA VAL A 25 22.81 -49.32 9.18
C VAL A 25 21.58 -48.83 8.45
N TYR A 26 20.95 -49.63 7.59
CA TYR A 26 19.71 -49.26 6.89
C TYR A 26 18.56 -49.00 7.86
N GLN A 27 18.41 -49.80 8.92
CA GLN A 27 17.41 -49.59 9.97
C GLN A 27 17.71 -48.33 10.80
N ARG A 28 18.96 -48.13 11.21
CA ARG A 28 19.38 -46.91 11.91
C ARG A 28 19.22 -45.66 11.03
N CYS A 29 19.57 -45.77 9.75
CA CYS A 29 19.41 -44.72 8.75
C CYS A 29 17.97 -44.54 8.28
N SER A 30 17.08 -45.53 8.39
CA SER A 30 15.65 -45.35 8.12
C SER A 30 14.92 -44.75 9.33
N VAL A 31 15.41 -45.04 10.54
CA VAL A 31 15.02 -44.34 11.77
C VAL A 31 15.50 -42.89 11.75
N LEU A 32 16.75 -42.61 11.31
CA LEU A 32 17.23 -41.24 11.07
C LEU A 32 16.64 -40.59 9.79
N GLY A 33 16.29 -41.40 8.80
CA GLY A 33 15.70 -40.98 7.52
C GLY A 33 14.22 -40.57 7.64
N HIS A 34 13.60 -40.85 8.78
CA HIS A 34 12.35 -40.21 9.21
C HIS A 34 12.53 -38.77 9.68
N SER A 35 13.75 -38.21 9.65
CA SER A 35 13.99 -36.76 9.67
C SER A 35 13.51 -36.04 8.38
N LYS A 36 12.69 -36.70 7.55
CA LYS A 36 11.76 -36.06 6.59
C LYS A 36 10.43 -35.63 7.24
N GLY A 37 10.35 -35.60 8.57
CA GLY A 37 9.20 -35.09 9.34
C GLY A 37 9.15 -33.56 9.46
N GLU A 38 10.25 -32.85 9.26
CA GLU A 38 10.33 -31.39 9.39
C GLU A 38 9.83 -30.55 8.20
N PRO A 39 9.87 -30.99 6.91
CA PRO A 39 9.37 -30.15 5.81
C PRO A 39 7.85 -29.94 5.85
N ARG A 40 7.11 -30.84 6.49
CA ARG A 40 5.65 -30.68 6.68
C ARG A 40 5.32 -29.58 7.67
N SER A 41 6.04 -29.50 8.79
CA SER A 41 5.86 -28.42 9.76
C SER A 41 6.27 -27.07 9.17
N THR A 42 7.35 -27.01 8.38
CA THR A 42 7.74 -25.77 7.70
C THR A 42 6.74 -25.35 6.62
N LEU A 43 6.16 -26.30 5.88
CA LEU A 43 5.11 -26.00 4.90
C LEU A 43 3.82 -25.55 5.57
N GLU A 44 3.42 -26.18 6.67
CA GLU A 44 2.25 -25.78 7.46
C GLU A 44 2.43 -24.38 8.06
N HIS A 45 3.62 -24.06 8.58
CA HIS A 45 3.94 -22.72 9.04
C HIS A 45 3.91 -21.69 7.90
N LEU A 46 4.42 -22.05 6.72
CA LEU A 46 4.38 -21.19 5.54
C LEU A 46 2.93 -20.96 5.06
N GLU A 47 2.11 -22.01 5.02
CA GLU A 47 0.70 -21.91 4.64
C GLU A 47 -0.08 -21.03 5.63
N ASN A 48 0.14 -21.22 6.93
CA ASN A 48 -0.43 -20.36 7.97
C ASN A 48 0.05 -18.92 7.86
N PHE A 49 1.31 -18.70 7.49
CA PHE A 49 1.85 -17.35 7.28
C PHE A 49 1.21 -16.68 6.07
N VAL A 50 1.12 -17.37 4.92
CA VAL A 50 0.46 -16.85 3.71
C VAL A 50 -0.98 -16.49 4.01
N LYS A 51 -1.71 -17.39 4.69
CA LYS A 51 -3.09 -17.15 5.09
C LYS A 51 -3.24 -15.93 6.00
N LYS A 52 -2.31 -15.73 6.94
CA LYS A 52 -2.30 -14.55 7.81
C LYS A 52 -2.10 -13.26 7.01
N ILE A 53 -1.17 -13.26 6.05
CA ILE A 53 -0.90 -12.10 5.19
C ILE A 53 -2.11 -11.78 4.30
N GLU A 54 -2.76 -12.79 3.71
CA GLU A 54 -3.99 -12.60 2.93
C GLU A 54 -5.10 -11.97 3.78
N GLN A 55 -5.29 -12.46 5.01
CA GLN A 55 -6.27 -11.93 5.94
C GLN A 55 -5.97 -10.49 6.37
N GLU A 56 -4.70 -10.18 6.67
CA GLU A 56 -4.28 -8.82 6.99
C GLU A 56 -4.51 -7.88 5.80
N ASN A 57 -4.16 -8.29 4.58
CA ASN A 57 -4.42 -7.51 3.38
C ASN A 57 -5.91 -7.23 3.19
N GLU A 58 -6.78 -8.25 3.32
CA GLU A 58 -8.23 -8.05 3.20
C GLU A 58 -8.76 -7.06 4.25
N THR A 59 -8.21 -7.11 5.46
CA THR A 59 -8.54 -6.15 6.52
C THR A 59 -8.10 -4.73 6.15
N TYR A 60 -6.91 -4.56 5.57
CA TYR A 60 -6.45 -3.26 5.09
C TYR A 60 -7.34 -2.71 3.97
N TYR A 61 -7.73 -3.55 3.00
CA TYR A 61 -8.66 -3.14 1.95
C TYR A 61 -10.01 -2.68 2.51
N ARG A 62 -10.56 -3.42 3.48
CA ARG A 62 -11.80 -3.05 4.19
C ARG A 62 -11.67 -1.70 4.89
N ASN A 63 -10.57 -1.50 5.62
CA ASN A 63 -10.34 -0.25 6.37
C ASN A 63 -10.20 0.95 5.42
N VAL A 64 -9.49 0.79 4.31
CA VAL A 64 -9.35 1.86 3.30
C VAL A 64 -10.71 2.20 2.69
N LEU A 65 -11.50 1.19 2.31
CA LEU A 65 -12.85 1.42 1.77
C LEU A 65 -13.76 2.13 2.79
N ALA A 66 -13.76 1.69 4.05
CA ALA A 66 -14.54 2.33 5.10
C ALA A 66 -14.11 3.79 5.35
N HIS A 67 -12.81 4.07 5.32
CA HIS A 67 -12.31 5.43 5.43
C HIS A 67 -12.69 6.30 4.23
N MET A 68 -12.69 5.74 3.01
CA MET A 68 -13.14 6.46 1.82
C MET A 68 -14.63 6.82 1.89
N GLU A 69 -15.48 5.90 2.34
CA GLU A 69 -16.92 6.15 2.52
C GLU A 69 -17.18 7.25 3.56
N ASP A 70 -16.48 7.22 4.70
CA ASP A 70 -16.57 8.27 5.73
C ASP A 70 -16.06 9.62 5.20
N LEU A 71 -14.98 9.62 4.41
CA LEU A 71 -14.47 10.82 3.75
C LEU A 71 -15.48 11.39 2.74
N GLU A 72 -16.11 10.54 1.94
CA GLU A 72 -17.12 10.92 0.95
C GLU A 72 -18.35 11.53 1.63
N ALA A 73 -18.89 10.87 2.66
CA ALA A 73 -20.01 11.38 3.44
C ALA A 73 -19.68 12.72 4.13
N LYS A 74 -18.46 12.87 4.66
CA LYS A 74 -17.99 14.15 5.22
C LYS A 74 -17.90 15.24 4.15
N TRP A 75 -17.41 14.91 2.97
CA TRP A 75 -17.31 15.85 1.85
C TRP A 75 -18.67 16.28 1.34
N GLU A 76 -19.61 15.36 1.18
CA GLU A 76 -20.98 15.65 0.74
C GLU A 76 -21.71 16.56 1.74
N ASN A 77 -21.58 16.27 3.04
CA ASN A 77 -22.12 17.12 4.10
C ASN A 77 -21.50 18.52 4.10
N LYS A 78 -20.18 18.63 3.86
CA LYS A 78 -19.49 19.92 3.80
C LYS A 78 -19.93 20.72 2.57
N LEU A 79 -20.13 20.06 1.42
CA LEU A 79 -20.60 20.68 0.19
C LEU A 79 -22.05 21.18 0.32
N ASN A 80 -22.94 20.35 0.86
CA ASN A 80 -24.35 20.72 1.07
C ASN A 80 -24.48 21.90 2.05
N ASN A 81 -23.69 21.91 3.13
CA ASN A 81 -23.65 23.04 4.05
C ASN A 81 -23.12 24.33 3.38
N PHE A 82 -22.17 24.22 2.46
CA PHE A 82 -21.65 25.35 1.72
C PHE A 82 -22.68 25.90 0.72
N LEU A 83 -23.36 25.03 -0.03
CA LEU A 83 -24.44 25.44 -0.95
C LEU A 83 -25.60 26.12 -0.19
N ASN A 84 -26.05 25.55 0.93
CA ASN A 84 -27.12 26.14 1.73
C ASN A 84 -26.75 27.53 2.26
N LYS A 85 -25.50 27.71 2.73
CA LYS A 85 -25.01 29.03 3.18
C LYS A 85 -24.92 30.06 2.06
N MET A 86 -24.65 29.65 0.82
CA MET A 86 -24.66 30.56 -0.34
C MET A 86 -26.09 30.91 -0.77
N ASN A 87 -27.04 30.00 -0.66
CA ASN A 87 -28.44 30.24 -1.01
C ASN A 87 -29.17 31.14 0.01
N GLU A 88 -28.79 31.08 1.29
CA GLU A 88 -29.46 31.83 2.38
C GLU A 88 -29.06 33.32 2.46
N ASN A 89 -28.12 33.81 1.62
CA ASN A 89 -27.64 35.19 1.62
C ASN A 89 -28.00 36.00 0.36
N THR A 90 -29.12 35.71 -0.30
CA THR A 90 -29.59 36.51 -1.45
C THR A 90 -30.65 37.54 -1.04
N PRO A 91 -30.32 38.83 -0.78
CA PRO A 91 -31.31 39.89 -0.63
C PRO A 91 -31.89 40.30 -2.00
N PRO A 92 -33.16 40.73 -2.08
CA PRO A 92 -33.76 41.23 -3.32
C PRO A 92 -33.52 42.74 -3.48
N SER A 93 -32.86 43.16 -4.57
CA SER A 93 -33.00 44.49 -5.20
C SER A 93 -32.04 44.58 -6.39
N SER A 94 -32.51 44.62 -7.64
CA SER A 94 -32.92 45.83 -8.39
C SER A 94 -31.88 46.95 -8.40
N HIS A 95 -31.08 47.06 -9.48
CA HIS A 95 -31.04 48.21 -10.40
C HIS A 95 -29.81 48.19 -11.35
N THR A 96 -30.11 48.21 -12.66
CA THR A 96 -29.47 48.98 -13.77
C THR A 96 -27.94 49.08 -13.93
N SER A 97 -27.48 48.60 -15.10
CA SER A 97 -26.56 49.23 -16.08
C SER A 97 -25.30 49.94 -15.57
N HIS A 98 -24.12 49.39 -15.91
CA HIS A 98 -23.15 50.05 -16.80
C HIS A 98 -22.05 49.06 -17.22
N ALA A 99 -21.59 49.23 -18.46
CA ALA A 99 -20.55 48.46 -19.14
C ALA A 99 -19.13 48.80 -18.65
N ASP A 100 -18.21 47.87 -18.94
CA ASP A 100 -16.75 47.96 -19.02
C ASP A 100 -15.97 48.47 -17.79
N ASP A 101 -15.15 47.61 -17.20
CA ASP A 101 -13.68 47.63 -17.38
C ASP A 101 -13.03 46.54 -16.50
N GLU A 102 -12.01 45.89 -17.04
CA GLU A 102 -11.23 44.85 -16.38
C GLU A 102 -10.45 45.40 -15.16
N ARG A 103 -10.10 44.47 -14.25
CA ARG A 103 -9.06 44.56 -13.20
C ARG A 103 -9.54 44.98 -11.80
N HIS A 104 -10.15 44.04 -11.11
CA HIS A 104 -9.89 43.73 -9.70
C HIS A 104 -10.46 42.32 -9.49
N ASP A 105 -9.74 41.38 -8.88
CA ASP A 105 -9.99 41.09 -7.47
C ASP A 105 -8.81 40.32 -6.86
N LEU A 106 -7.82 41.08 -6.42
CA LEU A 106 -7.01 40.71 -5.27
C LEU A 106 -7.80 41.15 -4.03
N ASP A 107 -8.79 40.36 -3.59
CA ASP A 107 -9.22 40.39 -2.18
C ASP A 107 -10.08 39.20 -1.69
N LEU A 108 -10.41 38.22 -2.53
CA LEU A 108 -11.36 37.17 -2.15
C LEU A 108 -10.77 35.90 -1.51
N PHE A 109 -9.45 35.85 -1.26
CA PHE A 109 -8.83 34.67 -0.61
C PHE A 109 -8.61 34.83 0.90
N ALA A 110 -8.81 36.01 1.48
CA ALA A 110 -8.54 36.26 2.89
C ALA A 110 -9.69 35.86 3.85
N LYS A 111 -10.90 35.56 3.36
CA LYS A 111 -12.10 35.50 4.24
C LYS A 111 -12.78 34.14 4.41
N HIS A 112 -12.32 33.07 3.75
CA HIS A 112 -13.01 31.76 3.80
C HIS A 112 -12.17 30.56 4.26
N SER A 113 -11.09 30.76 5.00
CA SER A 113 -10.24 29.66 5.52
C SER A 113 -9.98 29.73 7.03
N SER A 114 -11.02 30.00 7.80
CA SER A 114 -11.00 29.86 9.26
C SER A 114 -11.80 28.65 9.73
N GLN A 115 -11.45 27.43 9.28
CA GLN A 115 -11.45 26.24 10.17
C GLN A 115 -10.94 24.96 9.49
N ALA A 116 -9.87 24.43 10.09
CA ALA A 116 -9.27 23.10 9.98
C ALA A 116 -8.37 22.81 8.75
N ASN A 117 -7.06 22.93 9.01
CA ASN A 117 -5.87 22.55 8.22
C ASN A 117 -5.30 23.60 7.23
N GLY A 118 -5.02 24.79 7.74
CA GLY A 118 -4.47 25.94 7.00
C GLY A 118 -3.10 25.76 6.33
N ALA A 119 -2.36 24.67 6.56
CA ALA A 119 -1.07 24.44 5.88
C ALA A 119 -1.24 23.75 4.52
N GLY A 120 -2.21 22.85 4.38
CA GLY A 120 -2.41 22.04 3.16
C GLY A 120 -3.08 22.82 2.03
N ASP A 121 -4.08 23.64 2.36
CA ASP A 121 -4.82 24.43 1.37
C ASP A 121 -3.99 25.61 0.83
N GLU A 122 -3.14 26.21 1.67
CA GLU A 122 -2.20 27.25 1.23
C GLU A 122 -1.10 26.67 0.32
N ALA A 123 -0.58 25.49 0.68
CA ALA A 123 0.36 24.75 -0.16
C ALA A 123 -0.27 24.36 -1.51
N PHE A 124 -1.53 23.92 -1.52
CA PHE A 124 -2.30 23.64 -2.74
C PHE A 124 -2.42 24.88 -3.63
N ALA A 125 -2.89 26.00 -3.08
CA ALA A 125 -3.09 27.24 -3.83
C ALA A 125 -1.78 27.78 -4.40
N ARG A 126 -0.69 27.72 -3.62
CA ARG A 126 0.64 28.13 -4.10
C ARG A 126 1.20 27.16 -5.14
N ALA A 127 1.02 25.85 -5.00
CA ALA A 127 1.45 24.85 -5.97
C ALA A 127 0.78 25.11 -7.33
N LEU A 128 -0.52 25.40 -7.31
CA LEU A 128 -1.28 25.71 -8.52
C LEU A 128 -0.82 27.01 -9.17
N HIS A 129 -0.55 28.06 -8.39
CA HIS A 129 -0.04 29.33 -8.90
C HIS A 129 1.33 29.16 -9.58
N LEU A 130 2.24 28.41 -8.95
CA LEU A 130 3.56 28.11 -9.53
C LEU A 130 3.46 27.24 -10.77
N HIS A 131 2.56 26.25 -10.80
CA HIS A 131 2.35 25.44 -11.98
C HIS A 131 1.83 26.27 -13.17
N ARG A 132 0.88 27.19 -12.94
CA ARG A 132 0.38 28.13 -13.96
C ARG A 132 1.45 29.10 -14.47
N GLN A 133 2.47 29.38 -13.66
CA GLN A 133 3.64 30.17 -14.08
C GLN A 133 4.67 29.34 -14.88
N GLY A 134 4.44 28.03 -15.06
CA GLY A 134 5.30 27.16 -15.85
C GLY A 134 6.44 26.49 -15.07
N TYR A 135 6.41 26.50 -13.74
CA TYR A 135 7.40 25.80 -12.92
C TYR A 135 7.24 24.27 -13.01
N SER A 136 8.36 23.54 -12.94
CA SER A 136 8.34 22.08 -12.94
C SER A 136 7.85 21.53 -11.58
N PRO A 137 7.26 20.32 -11.53
CA PRO A 137 6.82 19.70 -10.27
C PRO A 137 7.93 19.61 -9.22
N GLU A 138 9.17 19.34 -9.64
CA GLU A 138 10.34 19.30 -8.76
C GLU A 138 10.67 20.66 -8.12
N GLN A 139 10.53 21.75 -8.88
CA GLN A 139 10.76 23.11 -8.38
C GLN A 139 9.66 23.53 -7.40
N ILE A 140 8.42 23.16 -7.70
CA ILE A 140 7.27 23.40 -6.84
C ILE A 140 7.42 22.63 -5.52
N ALA A 141 7.84 21.36 -5.58
CA ALA A 141 8.10 20.52 -4.41
C ALA A 141 9.16 21.13 -3.50
N LYS A 142 10.27 21.60 -4.10
CA LYS A 142 11.36 22.25 -3.38
C LYS A 142 10.95 23.60 -2.76
N GLN A 143 10.09 24.36 -3.43
CA GLN A 143 9.66 25.69 -3.00
C GLN A 143 8.57 25.64 -1.92
N LEU A 144 7.77 24.58 -1.90
CA LEU A 144 6.70 24.37 -0.93
C LEU A 144 7.06 23.38 0.18
N GLY A 145 8.22 22.72 0.08
CA GLY A 145 8.66 21.73 1.06
C GLY A 145 7.77 20.48 1.11
N ILE A 146 7.07 20.18 0.02
CA ILE A 146 6.15 19.05 -0.15
C ILE A 146 6.77 18.00 -1.07
N GLY A 147 6.32 16.75 -0.99
CA GLY A 147 6.88 15.66 -1.78
C GLY A 147 6.65 15.83 -3.28
N ILE A 148 7.58 15.36 -4.12
CA ILE A 148 7.43 15.40 -5.59
C ILE A 148 6.14 14.69 -6.02
N GLY A 149 5.85 13.52 -5.44
CA GLY A 149 4.60 12.80 -5.72
C GLY A 149 3.34 13.57 -5.28
N GLU A 150 3.41 14.35 -4.20
CA GLU A 150 2.29 15.19 -3.76
C GLU A 150 2.06 16.33 -4.76
N THR A 151 3.12 16.95 -5.30
CA THR A 151 2.99 17.96 -6.35
C THR A 151 2.42 17.41 -7.65
N GLU A 152 2.85 16.22 -8.08
CA GLU A 152 2.32 15.57 -9.28
C GLU A 152 0.84 15.22 -9.12
N LEU A 153 0.45 14.72 -7.94
CA LEU A 153 -0.94 14.44 -7.63
C LEU A 153 -1.80 15.72 -7.69
N LEU A 154 -1.34 16.80 -7.08
CA LEU A 154 -2.00 18.12 -7.10
C LEU A 154 -2.23 18.62 -8.53
N ILE A 155 -1.21 18.52 -9.38
CA ILE A 155 -1.27 18.94 -10.79
C ILE A 155 -2.21 18.03 -11.59
N SER A 156 -2.16 16.71 -11.38
CA SER A 156 -2.99 15.74 -12.10
C SER A 156 -4.49 15.93 -11.80
N LEU A 157 -4.82 16.29 -10.56
CA LEU A 157 -6.19 16.57 -10.14
C LEU A 157 -6.75 17.83 -10.81
N PHE A 158 -5.89 18.85 -11.01
CA PHE A 158 -6.24 20.08 -11.72
C PHE A 158 -6.47 19.83 -13.22
N ASN A 159 -5.55 19.14 -13.90
CA ASN A 159 -5.68 18.83 -15.33
C ASN A 159 -6.88 17.95 -15.68
N LYS A 160 -7.40 17.18 -14.71
CA LYS A 160 -8.62 16.38 -14.86
C LYS A 160 -9.90 17.21 -14.68
N LYS A 161 -9.84 18.35 -13.98
CA LYS A 161 -10.99 19.24 -13.72
C LYS A 161 -11.26 20.21 -14.89
N ASP A 162 -10.24 20.53 -15.69
CA ASP A 162 -10.34 21.41 -16.85
C ASP A 162 -10.77 20.68 -18.15
N LYS A 163 -11.19 19.42 -18.05
CA LYS A 163 -11.59 18.56 -19.19
C LYS A 163 -13.01 18.01 -18.99
#